data_AF-A0A090QWK8-F1
#
_entry.id   AF-A0A090QWK8-F1
#
_cell.length_a   1.000
_cell.length_b   1.000
_cell.length_c   1.000
_cell.angle_alpha   90.00
_cell.angle_beta   90.00
_cell.angle_gamma   90.00
#
_symmetry.space_group_name_H-M   'P 1'
#
loop_
_entity.id
_entity.type
_entity.pdbx_description
1 polymer ?
#
loop_
_entity_poly.entity_id
_entity_poly.type
_entity_poly.pdbx_seq_one_letter_code
_entity_poly.pdbx_strand_id
1 'polypeptide(L)'
;MRNDLRQDYTLTNVRGCFGQLIAEYVFGLLLDNTRHFSTYHQQQQSALWQAQPYRTIAGQCMVILGTGSIGSHVARVAQAFGLRVIGVNRSGITTEPAFTQCYAIDALPEALAQANVVVSVLPATPATHHLLNADSLAHCQDVMLFNVGRGNAVCEQGLLQAIEQGHIRHACLDVFQQEPLPSSHPFWRHPQISVTPHIAAESFPEQVMAIFADNYRRWHQGEPLQYQVDFGRGY
;
A
#
# COMPACT_ATOMS: atom_id res chain seq x y z
N MET A 1 -14.66 -12.69 4.43
CA MET A 1 -14.48 -14.15 4.44
C MET A 1 -15.69 -14.78 3.79
N ARG A 2 -15.55 -15.97 3.17
CA ARG A 2 -16.73 -16.66 2.63
C ARG A 2 -17.59 -17.14 3.82
N ASN A 3 -18.89 -16.87 3.77
CA ASN A 3 -19.83 -17.19 4.86
C ASN A 3 -20.12 -18.71 5.00
N ASP A 4 -19.57 -19.52 4.12
CA ASP A 4 -19.66 -20.98 4.11
C ASP A 4 -18.57 -21.67 4.96
N LEU A 5 -17.56 -20.91 5.42
CA LEU A 5 -16.47 -21.44 6.22
C LEU A 5 -16.86 -21.53 7.69
N ARG A 6 -16.48 -22.64 8.32
CA ARG A 6 -16.63 -22.88 9.76
C ARG A 6 -15.93 -21.77 10.57
N GLN A 7 -16.46 -21.43 11.74
CA GLN A 7 -15.94 -20.37 12.64
C GLN A 7 -15.79 -20.81 14.10
N ASP A 8 -15.90 -22.12 14.36
CA ASP A 8 -15.80 -22.74 15.70
C ASP A 8 -14.34 -23.02 16.13
N TYR A 9 -13.40 -22.19 15.68
CA TYR A 9 -11.98 -22.30 15.99
C TYR A 9 -11.35 -20.91 16.11
N THR A 10 -10.18 -20.83 16.75
CA THR A 10 -9.39 -19.61 16.79
C THR A 10 -8.48 -19.53 15.56
N LEU A 11 -8.65 -18.48 14.77
CA LEU A 11 -7.78 -18.15 13.64
C LEU A 11 -6.82 -17.03 14.03
N THR A 12 -5.52 -17.21 13.77
CA THR A 12 -4.50 -16.17 13.96
C THR A 12 -3.77 -15.89 12.66
N ASN A 13 -3.48 -14.61 12.40
CA ASN A 13 -2.67 -14.19 11.26
C ASN A 13 -1.20 -13.96 11.65
N VAL A 14 -0.34 -13.89 10.65
CA VAL A 14 1.00 -13.32 10.79
C VAL A 14 0.87 -11.80 10.72
N ARG A 15 1.40 -11.08 11.72
CA ARG A 15 1.39 -9.61 11.78
C ARG A 15 2.65 -9.08 12.46
N GLY A 16 2.96 -7.80 12.22
CA GLY A 16 4.04 -7.10 12.91
C GLY A 16 5.42 -7.25 12.27
N CYS A 17 5.60 -8.15 11.30
CA CYS A 17 6.88 -8.39 10.63
C CYS A 17 6.99 -7.79 9.22
N PHE A 18 5.90 -7.28 8.64
CA PHE A 18 5.88 -6.81 7.25
C PHE A 18 6.21 -5.32 7.05
N GLY A 19 6.18 -4.52 8.12
CA GLY A 19 6.31 -3.05 8.00
C GLY A 19 7.59 -2.60 7.31
N GLN A 20 8.72 -3.23 7.66
CA GLN A 20 10.03 -2.95 7.07
C GLN A 20 10.05 -3.28 5.57
N LEU A 21 9.59 -4.49 5.19
CA LEU A 21 9.59 -4.97 3.80
C LEU A 21 8.72 -4.08 2.91
N ILE A 22 7.53 -3.70 3.38
CA ILE A 22 6.65 -2.80 2.64
C ILE A 22 7.29 -1.41 2.49
N ALA A 23 7.96 -0.90 3.52
CA ALA A 23 8.66 0.39 3.41
C ALA A 23 9.81 0.31 2.41
N GLU A 24 10.62 -0.75 2.42
CA GLU A 24 11.67 -0.98 1.42
C GLU A 24 11.12 -1.01 -0.01
N TYR A 25 10.02 -1.73 -0.23
CA TYR A 25 9.34 -1.79 -1.53
C TYR A 25 8.85 -0.41 -1.98
N VAL A 26 8.08 0.28 -1.12
CA VAL A 26 7.48 1.58 -1.44
C VAL A 26 8.56 2.62 -1.70
N PHE A 27 9.58 2.72 -0.84
CA PHE A 27 10.65 3.70 -1.01
C PHE A 27 11.59 3.36 -2.15
N GLY A 28 11.86 2.07 -2.41
CA GLY A 28 12.65 1.64 -3.56
C GLY A 28 12.05 2.14 -4.88
N LEU A 29 10.76 1.87 -5.11
CA LEU A 29 10.06 2.30 -6.30
C LEU A 29 9.78 3.81 -6.33
N LEU A 30 9.50 4.43 -5.17
CA LEU A 30 9.35 5.89 -5.08
C LEU A 30 10.64 6.60 -5.50
N LEU A 31 11.80 6.13 -5.03
CA LEU A 31 13.09 6.70 -5.37
C LEU A 31 13.49 6.40 -6.81
N ASP A 32 13.24 5.19 -7.32
CA ASP A 32 13.44 4.86 -8.74
C ASP A 32 12.69 5.83 -9.66
N ASN A 33 11.40 6.05 -9.38
CA ASN A 33 10.56 6.94 -10.18
C ASN A 33 10.96 8.42 -10.03
N THR A 34 11.22 8.88 -8.80
CA THR A 34 11.55 10.29 -8.56
C THR A 34 12.96 10.67 -9.00
N ARG A 35 13.91 9.73 -9.00
CA ARG A 35 15.31 9.94 -9.41
C ARG A 35 15.61 9.41 -10.81
N HIS A 36 14.62 8.89 -11.51
CA HIS A 36 14.72 8.40 -12.90
C HIS A 36 15.74 7.26 -13.08
N PHE A 37 15.95 6.40 -12.07
CA PHE A 37 17.01 5.38 -12.15
C PHE A 37 16.78 4.39 -13.30
N SER A 38 15.55 3.89 -13.48
CA SER A 38 15.17 3.08 -14.65
C SER A 38 15.45 3.77 -15.99
N THR A 39 15.22 5.08 -16.10
CA THR A 39 15.54 5.86 -17.32
C THR A 39 17.05 5.96 -17.53
N TYR A 40 17.81 6.28 -16.48
CA TYR A 40 19.27 6.35 -16.58
C TYR A 40 19.90 5.00 -16.93
N HIS A 41 19.30 3.89 -16.50
CA HIS A 41 19.73 2.56 -16.93
C HIS A 41 19.59 2.38 -18.45
N GLN A 42 18.47 2.79 -19.04
CA GLN A 42 18.27 2.73 -20.50
C GLN A 42 19.22 3.67 -21.26
N GLN A 43 19.44 4.88 -20.73
CA GLN A 43 20.41 5.82 -21.29
C GLN A 43 21.83 5.25 -21.28
N GLN A 44 22.23 4.56 -20.20
CA GLN A 44 23.52 3.89 -20.11
C GLN A 44 23.67 2.80 -21.19
N GLN A 45 22.64 1.97 -21.42
CA GLN A 45 22.68 0.94 -22.47
C GLN A 45 22.81 1.52 -23.88
N SER A 46 22.43 2.79 -24.07
CA SER A 46 22.51 3.52 -25.34
C SER A 46 23.67 4.53 -25.39
N ALA A 47 24.55 4.53 -24.38
CA ALA A 47 25.65 5.50 -24.23
C ALA A 47 25.19 6.98 -24.32
N LEU A 48 23.96 7.27 -23.88
CA LEU A 48 23.38 8.60 -23.87
C LEU A 48 23.67 9.31 -22.54
N TRP A 49 24.31 10.48 -22.60
CA TRP A 49 24.52 11.35 -21.43
C TRP A 49 23.46 12.45 -21.40
N GLN A 50 22.34 12.22 -20.71
CA GLN A 50 21.24 13.20 -20.66
C GLN A 50 20.55 13.25 -19.29
N ALA A 51 20.83 14.31 -18.52
CA ALA A 51 20.17 14.53 -17.24
C ALA A 51 18.65 14.74 -17.39
N GLN A 52 17.89 14.15 -16.47
CA GLN A 52 16.45 14.32 -16.32
C GLN A 52 16.14 15.21 -15.11
N PRO A 53 15.25 16.21 -15.23
CA PRO A 53 14.82 17.01 -14.09
C PRO A 53 14.05 16.15 -13.09
N TYR A 54 14.42 16.22 -11.82
CA TYR A 54 13.75 15.47 -10.75
C TYR A 54 13.11 16.40 -9.72
N ARG A 55 12.18 15.85 -8.93
CA ARG A 55 11.56 16.54 -7.80
C ARG A 55 12.03 15.89 -6.50
N THR A 56 12.31 16.71 -5.49
CA THR A 56 12.56 16.21 -4.13
C THR A 56 11.25 15.73 -3.51
N ILE A 57 11.32 14.62 -2.76
CA ILE A 57 10.20 14.13 -1.94
C ILE A 57 10.11 14.83 -0.58
N ALA A 58 11.18 15.50 -0.15
CA ALA A 58 11.16 16.26 1.09
C ALA A 58 10.16 17.41 0.99
N GLY A 59 9.34 17.59 2.02
CA GLY A 59 8.25 18.58 2.06
C GLY A 59 6.98 18.16 1.30
N GLN A 60 7.00 17.06 0.55
CA GLN A 60 5.79 16.52 -0.08
C GLN A 60 4.91 15.79 0.93
N CYS A 61 3.68 15.49 0.54
CA CYS A 61 2.71 14.79 1.36
C CYS A 61 2.50 13.34 0.89
N MET A 62 2.67 12.39 1.81
CA MET A 62 2.29 10.99 1.63
C MET A 62 0.98 10.70 2.38
N VAL A 63 -0.05 10.29 1.65
CA VAL A 63 -1.33 9.85 2.21
C VAL A 63 -1.33 8.32 2.29
N ILE A 64 -1.43 7.77 3.49
CA ILE A 64 -1.42 6.32 3.71
C ILE A 64 -2.81 5.84 4.08
N LEU A 65 -3.39 4.97 3.25
CA LEU A 65 -4.69 4.36 3.49
C LEU A 65 -4.48 3.10 4.32
N GLY A 66 -4.80 3.20 5.61
CA GLY A 66 -4.58 2.18 6.62
C GLY A 66 -3.47 2.57 7.59
N THR A 67 -3.84 2.87 8.84
CA THR A 67 -2.90 3.28 9.90
C THR A 67 -2.53 2.14 10.86
N GLY A 68 -2.56 0.89 10.36
CA GLY A 68 -2.14 -0.29 11.12
C GLY A 68 -0.62 -0.37 11.30
N SER A 69 -0.11 -1.52 11.73
CA SER A 69 1.33 -1.72 11.95
C SER A 69 2.18 -1.46 10.70
N ILE A 70 1.70 -1.88 9.52
CA ILE A 70 2.38 -1.65 8.23
C ILE A 70 2.39 -0.15 7.92
N GLY A 71 1.22 0.49 7.84
CA GLY A 71 1.12 1.91 7.51
C GLY A 71 1.88 2.80 8.48
N SER A 72 1.88 2.47 9.77
CA SER A 72 2.64 3.18 10.80
C SER A 72 4.16 3.04 10.62
N HIS A 73 4.64 1.88 10.14
CA HIS A 73 6.05 1.72 9.81
C HIS A 73 6.44 2.56 8.58
N VAL A 74 5.63 2.49 7.51
CA VAL A 74 5.83 3.32 6.30
C VAL A 74 5.80 4.81 6.65
N ALA A 75 4.90 5.25 7.54
CA ALA A 75 4.82 6.63 8.01
C ALA A 75 6.12 7.10 8.68
N ARG A 76 6.71 6.28 9.56
CA ARG A 76 7.98 6.60 10.24
C ARG A 76 9.13 6.73 9.25
N VAL A 77 9.22 5.83 8.27
CA VAL A 77 10.24 5.92 7.20
C VAL A 77 9.99 7.17 6.35
N ALA A 78 8.75 7.48 6.01
CA ALA A 78 8.41 8.69 5.25
C ALA A 78 8.83 9.98 5.97
N GLN A 79 8.61 10.07 7.28
CA GLN A 79 9.11 11.20 8.06
C GLN A 79 10.65 11.30 8.02
N ALA A 80 11.37 10.18 8.06
CA ALA A 80 12.83 10.18 7.95
C ALA A 80 13.32 10.71 6.58
N PHE A 81 12.52 10.57 5.52
CA PHE A 81 12.75 11.19 4.21
C PHE A 81 12.21 12.63 4.09
N GLY A 82 11.68 13.20 5.17
CA GLY A 82 11.17 14.57 5.20
C GLY A 82 9.78 14.76 4.60
N LEU A 83 9.01 13.68 4.41
CA LEU A 83 7.61 13.76 3.96
C LEU A 83 6.70 14.14 5.13
N ARG A 84 5.68 14.96 4.84
CA ARG A 84 4.49 15.08 5.69
C ARG A 84 3.62 13.84 5.48
N VAL A 85 3.14 13.22 6.55
CA VAL A 85 2.33 12.00 6.43
C VAL A 85 0.93 12.23 6.96
N ILE A 86 -0.06 11.84 6.16
CA ILE A 86 -1.49 11.84 6.51
C ILE A 86 -1.97 10.39 6.51
N GLY A 87 -2.73 10.01 7.52
CA GLY A 87 -3.39 8.71 7.59
C GLY A 87 -4.85 8.79 7.12
N VAL A 88 -5.35 7.69 6.55
CA VAL A 88 -6.79 7.47 6.39
C VAL A 88 -7.15 6.12 7.01
N ASN A 89 -8.17 6.10 7.85
CA ASN A 89 -8.68 4.85 8.43
C ASN A 89 -10.20 4.96 8.69
N ARG A 90 -10.77 3.95 9.35
CA ARG A 90 -12.23 3.91 9.60
C ARG A 90 -12.72 5.03 10.52
N SER A 91 -11.95 5.45 11.52
CA SER A 91 -12.40 6.38 12.57
C SER A 91 -11.80 7.79 12.47
N GLY A 92 -10.80 7.99 11.60
CA GLY A 92 -10.00 9.21 11.56
C GLY A 92 -9.08 9.39 12.76
N ILE A 93 -8.86 8.33 13.56
CA ILE A 93 -8.07 8.41 14.79
C ILE A 93 -6.88 7.45 14.68
N THR A 94 -5.70 7.95 15.02
CA THR A 94 -4.47 7.14 15.12
C THR A 94 -3.70 7.52 16.38
N THR A 95 -3.01 6.56 16.96
CA THR A 95 -2.08 6.78 18.09
C THR A 95 -0.62 6.87 17.64
N GLU A 96 -0.35 6.66 16.36
CA GLU A 96 0.99 6.72 15.80
C GLU A 96 1.38 8.19 15.51
N PRO A 97 2.37 8.75 16.21
CA PRO A 97 2.78 10.15 16.06
C PRO A 97 3.39 10.47 14.70
N ALA A 98 3.78 9.45 13.91
CA ALA A 98 4.28 9.68 12.56
C ALA A 98 3.23 10.30 11.61
N PHE A 99 1.94 10.16 11.93
CA PHE A 99 0.86 10.81 11.18
C PHE A 99 0.60 12.22 11.72
N THR A 100 0.82 13.23 10.88
CA THR A 100 0.53 14.63 11.22
C THR A 100 -0.98 14.93 11.32
N GLN A 101 -1.78 14.14 10.60
CA GLN A 101 -3.23 14.19 10.62
C GLN A 101 -3.79 12.83 10.19
N CYS A 102 -4.99 12.48 10.66
CA CYS A 102 -5.72 11.30 10.19
C CYS A 102 -7.14 11.69 9.81
N TYR A 103 -7.61 11.18 8.67
CA TYR A 103 -8.98 11.36 8.16
C TYR A 103 -9.75 10.05 8.29
N ALA A 104 -11.05 10.16 8.54
CA ALA A 104 -11.96 9.03 8.40
C ALA A 104 -12.19 8.75 6.90
N ILE A 105 -12.61 7.53 6.56
CA ILE A 105 -12.71 7.05 5.17
C ILE A 105 -13.72 7.83 4.32
N ASP A 106 -14.74 8.40 4.96
CA ASP A 106 -15.72 9.31 4.39
C ASP A 106 -15.14 10.68 4.02
N ALA A 107 -14.03 11.07 4.64
CA ALA A 107 -13.24 12.25 4.30
C ALA A 107 -11.99 11.92 3.46
N LEU A 108 -12.06 10.83 2.67
CA LEU A 108 -11.01 10.44 1.74
C LEU A 108 -10.69 11.53 0.70
N PRO A 109 -11.67 12.22 0.09
CA PRO A 109 -11.41 13.30 -0.87
C PRO A 109 -10.48 14.39 -0.33
N GLU A 110 -10.69 14.84 0.91
CA GLU A 110 -9.87 15.88 1.55
C GLU A 110 -8.43 15.42 1.80
N ALA A 111 -8.24 14.14 2.11
CA ALA A 111 -6.91 13.55 2.23
C ALA A 111 -6.22 13.47 0.86
N LEU A 112 -6.90 12.93 -0.17
CA LEU A 112 -6.35 12.76 -1.51
C LEU A 112 -5.99 14.09 -2.19
N ALA A 113 -6.77 15.15 -1.96
CA ALA A 113 -6.48 16.50 -2.43
C ALA A 113 -5.13 17.06 -1.96
N GLN A 114 -4.55 16.50 -0.90
CA GLN A 114 -3.25 16.90 -0.38
C GLN A 114 -2.10 16.02 -0.85
N ALA A 115 -2.39 14.88 -1.51
CA ALA A 115 -1.38 13.88 -1.79
C ALA A 115 -0.38 14.33 -2.86
N ASN A 116 0.87 13.96 -2.68
CA ASN A 116 1.83 13.80 -3.77
C ASN A 116 2.16 12.32 -4.00
N VAL A 117 2.01 11.51 -2.95
CA VAL A 117 2.10 10.05 -2.96
C VAL A 117 0.90 9.51 -2.18
N VAL A 118 0.23 8.47 -2.67
CA VAL A 118 -0.68 7.68 -1.84
C VAL A 118 -0.28 6.21 -1.79
N VAL A 119 -0.33 5.64 -0.59
CA VAL A 119 0.03 4.25 -0.32
C VAL A 119 -1.18 3.54 0.28
N SER A 120 -1.73 2.58 -0.45
CA SER A 120 -2.81 1.72 0.02
C SER A 120 -2.23 0.45 0.65
N VAL A 121 -2.50 0.28 1.94
CA VAL A 121 -2.23 -0.93 2.75
C VAL A 121 -3.54 -1.48 3.36
N LEU A 122 -4.66 -1.21 2.69
CA LEU A 122 -6.00 -1.56 3.19
C LEU A 122 -6.27 -3.06 3.12
N PRO A 123 -6.99 -3.63 4.11
CA PRO A 123 -7.54 -4.98 4.00
C PRO A 123 -8.69 -5.03 2.98
N ALA A 124 -8.96 -6.21 2.44
CA ALA A 124 -10.13 -6.45 1.59
C ALA A 124 -11.41 -6.55 2.43
N THR A 125 -12.26 -5.53 2.36
CA THR A 125 -13.57 -5.48 3.03
C THR A 125 -14.59 -4.85 2.08
N PRO A 126 -15.91 -5.00 2.32
CA PRO A 126 -16.92 -4.29 1.54
C PRO A 126 -16.72 -2.77 1.52
N ALA A 127 -16.28 -2.19 2.64
CA ALA A 127 -16.04 -0.75 2.77
C ALA A 127 -14.78 -0.25 2.02
N THR A 128 -13.87 -1.15 1.64
CA THR A 128 -12.64 -0.80 0.91
C THR A 128 -12.67 -1.23 -0.55
N HIS A 129 -13.75 -1.88 -0.99
CA HIS A 129 -13.92 -2.31 -2.37
C HIS A 129 -14.07 -1.11 -3.31
N HIS A 130 -13.17 -1.02 -4.29
CA HIS A 130 -13.08 0.08 -5.26
C HIS A 130 -13.06 1.46 -4.59
N LEU A 131 -12.45 1.55 -3.41
CA LEU A 131 -12.29 2.82 -2.70
C LEU A 131 -11.48 3.81 -3.54
N LEU A 132 -10.47 3.33 -4.26
CA LEU A 132 -9.71 4.08 -5.26
C LEU A 132 -10.35 3.85 -6.64
N ASN A 133 -11.26 4.74 -7.01
CA ASN A 133 -12.01 4.73 -8.28
C ASN A 133 -11.86 6.08 -8.99
N ALA A 134 -12.52 6.27 -10.13
CA ALA A 134 -12.42 7.51 -10.90
C ALA A 134 -12.77 8.75 -10.07
N ASP A 135 -13.85 8.68 -9.28
CA ASP A 135 -14.34 9.82 -8.48
C ASP A 135 -13.37 10.17 -7.34
N SER A 136 -12.91 9.16 -6.59
CA SER A 136 -11.98 9.43 -5.49
C SER A 136 -10.60 9.87 -5.99
N LEU A 137 -10.10 9.26 -7.07
CA LEU A 137 -8.82 9.62 -7.67
C LEU A 137 -8.86 10.98 -8.38
N ALA A 138 -10.02 11.50 -8.78
CA ALA A 138 -10.14 12.84 -9.37
C ALA A 138 -9.72 13.97 -8.41
N HIS A 139 -9.68 13.69 -7.10
CA HIS A 139 -9.16 14.63 -6.11
C HIS A 139 -7.63 14.70 -6.09
N CYS A 140 -6.93 13.74 -6.71
CA CYS A 140 -5.49 13.78 -6.83
C CYS A 140 -5.03 14.76 -7.92
N GLN A 141 -3.84 15.32 -7.77
CA GLN A 141 -3.19 16.13 -8.80
C GLN A 141 -1.74 15.66 -8.97
N ASP A 142 -1.43 15.01 -10.09
CA ASP A 142 -0.06 14.56 -10.40
C ASP A 142 0.54 13.65 -9.30
N VAL A 143 -0.23 12.63 -8.87
CA VAL A 143 0.10 11.77 -7.71
C VAL A 143 0.71 10.43 -8.12
N MET A 144 1.62 9.90 -7.30
CA MET A 144 2.09 8.52 -7.43
C MET A 144 1.32 7.60 -6.48
N LEU A 145 0.72 6.56 -7.03
CA LEU A 145 -0.11 5.62 -6.30
C LEU A 145 0.65 4.31 -6.05
N PHE A 146 0.58 3.79 -4.83
CA PHE A 146 1.03 2.45 -4.47
C PHE A 146 -0.16 1.63 -3.99
N ASN A 147 -0.33 0.41 -4.51
CA ASN A 147 -1.21 -0.57 -3.91
C ASN A 147 -0.41 -1.82 -3.51
N VAL A 148 -0.23 -1.97 -2.20
CA VAL A 148 0.47 -3.09 -1.54
C VAL A 148 -0.44 -3.76 -0.49
N GLY A 149 -1.74 -3.44 -0.52
CA GLY A 149 -2.76 -4.02 0.32
C GLY A 149 -3.44 -5.20 -0.35
N ARG A 150 -4.56 -4.93 -1.03
CA ARG A 150 -5.32 -5.92 -1.80
C ARG A 150 -5.82 -5.31 -3.11
N GLY A 151 -5.89 -6.11 -4.16
CA GLY A 151 -6.29 -5.65 -5.49
C GLY A 151 -7.70 -5.05 -5.55
N ASN A 152 -8.61 -5.48 -4.66
CA ASN A 152 -9.98 -4.96 -4.59
C ASN A 152 -10.05 -3.47 -4.21
N ALA A 153 -9.00 -2.88 -3.64
CA ALA A 153 -8.99 -1.47 -3.26
C ALA A 153 -9.06 -0.53 -4.48
N VAL A 154 -8.55 -0.98 -5.64
CA VAL A 154 -8.44 -0.19 -6.87
C VAL A 154 -9.46 -0.67 -7.90
N CYS A 155 -10.27 0.25 -8.40
CA CYS A 155 -11.05 0.06 -9.61
C CYS A 155 -10.11 0.26 -10.82
N GLU A 156 -9.83 -0.79 -11.57
CA GLU A 156 -8.84 -0.77 -12.66
C GLU A 156 -9.21 0.24 -13.76
N GLN A 157 -10.48 0.29 -14.17
CA GLN A 157 -10.96 1.27 -15.14
C GLN A 157 -10.86 2.70 -14.60
N GLY A 158 -11.19 2.90 -13.31
CA GLY A 158 -11.08 4.19 -12.67
C GLY A 158 -9.63 4.67 -12.57
N LEU A 159 -8.68 3.75 -12.34
CA LEU A 159 -7.25 4.07 -12.36
C LEU A 159 -6.79 4.50 -13.76
N LEU A 160 -7.18 3.77 -14.81
CA LEU A 160 -6.82 4.14 -16.19
C LEU A 160 -7.34 5.54 -16.54
N GLN A 161 -8.59 5.83 -16.19
CA GLN A 161 -9.18 7.16 -16.39
C GLN A 161 -8.43 8.25 -15.61
N ALA A 162 -8.09 7.98 -14.34
CA ALA A 162 -7.36 8.94 -13.51
C ALA A 162 -5.94 9.20 -14.04
N ILE A 163 -5.30 8.20 -14.65
CA ILE A 163 -4.01 8.37 -15.32
C ILE A 163 -4.17 9.22 -16.58
N GLU A 164 -5.16 8.92 -17.43
CA GLU A 164 -5.45 9.67 -18.66
C GLU A 164 -5.74 11.16 -18.38
N GLN A 165 -6.44 11.44 -17.28
CA GLN A 165 -6.79 12.79 -16.84
C GLN A 165 -5.64 13.51 -16.10
N GLY A 166 -4.49 12.85 -15.88
CA GLY A 166 -3.33 13.44 -15.21
C GLY A 166 -3.44 13.55 -13.67
N HIS A 167 -4.46 12.94 -13.07
CA HIS A 167 -4.60 12.84 -11.62
C HIS A 167 -3.53 11.92 -11.01
N ILE A 168 -3.24 10.81 -11.70
CA ILE A 168 -2.21 9.84 -11.31
C ILE A 168 -1.08 9.86 -12.34
N ARG A 169 0.10 10.28 -11.90
CA ARG A 169 1.30 10.34 -12.75
C ARG A 169 1.92 8.97 -12.97
N HIS A 170 1.83 8.10 -11.97
CA HIS A 170 2.38 6.74 -12.00
C HIS A 170 1.69 5.87 -10.94
N ALA A 171 1.47 4.59 -11.24
CA ALA A 171 0.94 3.62 -10.29
C ALA A 171 1.88 2.41 -10.14
N CYS A 172 2.29 2.10 -8.92
CA CYS A 172 3.04 0.89 -8.57
C CYS A 172 2.09 -0.10 -7.90
N LEU A 173 1.79 -1.20 -8.60
CA LEU A 173 0.78 -2.19 -8.20
C LEU A 173 1.47 -3.53 -7.94
N ASP A 174 1.38 -4.00 -6.70
CA ASP A 174 1.87 -5.32 -6.31
C ASP A 174 0.75 -6.37 -6.28
N VAL A 175 -0.50 -5.92 -6.17
CA VAL A 175 -1.68 -6.77 -5.97
C VAL A 175 -2.79 -6.41 -6.96
N PHE A 176 -3.54 -7.42 -7.38
CA PHE A 176 -4.54 -7.32 -8.46
C PHE A 176 -5.84 -8.02 -8.08
N GLN A 177 -6.95 -7.70 -8.76
CA GLN A 177 -8.23 -8.38 -8.48
C GLN A 177 -8.19 -9.86 -8.87
N GLN A 178 -7.49 -10.15 -9.97
CA GLN A 178 -7.17 -11.50 -10.42
C GLN A 178 -5.66 -11.72 -10.34
N GLU A 179 -5.25 -12.74 -9.60
CA GLU A 179 -3.86 -13.17 -9.46
C GLU A 179 -3.74 -14.66 -9.83
N PRO A 180 -2.81 -15.06 -10.71
CA PRO A 180 -1.87 -14.20 -11.46
C PRO A 180 -2.56 -13.22 -12.43
N LEU A 181 -1.96 -12.05 -12.61
CA LEU A 181 -2.48 -11.05 -13.55
C LEU A 181 -2.47 -11.62 -14.98
N PRO A 182 -3.61 -11.67 -15.71
CA PRO A 182 -3.66 -12.23 -17.05
C PRO A 182 -2.63 -11.57 -17.99
N SER A 183 -1.98 -12.35 -18.84
CA SER A 183 -0.92 -11.85 -19.74
C SER A 183 -1.43 -10.84 -20.78
N SER A 184 -2.74 -10.84 -21.06
CA SER A 184 -3.42 -9.87 -21.92
C SER A 184 -3.80 -8.57 -21.20
N HIS A 185 -3.60 -8.48 -19.88
CA HIS A 185 -4.05 -7.34 -19.10
C HIS A 185 -3.31 -6.05 -19.50
N PRO A 186 -4.01 -4.91 -19.69
CA PRO A 186 -3.41 -3.67 -20.19
C PRO A 186 -2.31 -3.10 -19.29
N PHE A 187 -2.40 -3.32 -17.98
CA PHE A 187 -1.40 -2.83 -17.02
C PHE A 187 0.02 -3.31 -17.32
N TRP A 188 0.20 -4.48 -17.91
CA TRP A 188 1.53 -4.98 -18.28
C TRP A 188 2.28 -4.06 -19.25
N ARG A 189 1.55 -3.33 -20.09
CA ARG A 189 2.12 -2.49 -21.15
C ARG A 189 1.87 -1.01 -20.96
N HIS A 190 1.18 -0.63 -19.87
CA HIS A 190 0.85 0.76 -19.63
C HIS A 190 2.11 1.52 -19.14
N PRO A 191 2.56 2.59 -19.80
CA PRO A 191 3.85 3.24 -19.50
C PRO A 191 3.93 3.86 -18.10
N GLN A 192 2.77 4.21 -17.53
CA GLN A 192 2.65 4.81 -16.19
C GLN A 192 2.22 3.81 -15.11
N ILE A 193 2.30 2.50 -15.39
CA ILE A 193 1.99 1.46 -14.41
C ILE A 193 3.18 0.51 -14.28
N SER A 194 3.64 0.31 -13.06
CA SER A 194 4.59 -0.74 -12.71
C SER A 194 3.84 -1.89 -12.04
N VAL A 195 4.06 -3.10 -12.54
CA VAL A 195 3.47 -4.33 -12.01
C VAL A 195 4.55 -5.16 -11.31
N THR A 196 4.28 -5.58 -10.08
CA THR A 196 5.08 -6.62 -9.39
C THR A 196 4.17 -7.78 -8.95
N PRO A 197 4.67 -9.02 -8.91
CA PRO A 197 3.82 -10.20 -8.76
C PRO A 197 3.55 -10.58 -7.30
N HIS A 198 2.96 -9.67 -6.51
CA HIS A 198 2.62 -9.87 -5.10
C HIS A 198 3.83 -10.22 -4.21
N ILE A 199 4.86 -9.39 -4.27
CA ILE A 199 6.17 -9.59 -3.61
C ILE A 199 6.55 -8.50 -2.62
N ALA A 200 5.69 -7.49 -2.40
CA ALA A 200 6.06 -6.32 -1.59
C ALA A 200 6.43 -6.67 -0.13
N ALA A 201 5.88 -7.77 0.41
CA ALA A 201 6.31 -8.33 1.69
C ALA A 201 6.02 -9.83 1.75
N GLU A 202 7.08 -10.63 1.60
CA GLU A 202 7.00 -12.08 1.76
C GLU A 202 6.96 -12.48 3.25
N SER A 203 6.31 -13.61 3.53
CA SER A 203 6.32 -14.21 4.86
C SER A 203 7.54 -15.12 5.02
N PHE A 204 8.65 -14.55 5.50
CA PHE A 204 9.86 -15.32 5.74
C PHE A 204 9.63 -16.41 6.81
N PRO A 205 10.00 -17.68 6.55
CA PRO A 205 9.71 -18.81 7.45
C PRO A 205 10.14 -18.57 8.90
N GLU A 206 11.27 -17.91 9.12
CA GLU A 206 11.85 -17.64 10.44
C GLU A 206 10.96 -16.69 11.24
N GLN A 207 10.42 -15.66 10.59
CA GLN A 207 9.51 -14.69 11.21
C GLN A 207 8.15 -15.34 11.53
N VAL A 208 7.63 -16.14 10.60
CA VAL A 208 6.38 -16.90 10.79
C VAL A 208 6.53 -17.89 11.94
N MET A 209 7.65 -18.62 11.98
CA MET A 209 7.91 -19.61 13.01
C MET A 209 8.03 -18.96 14.40
N ALA A 210 8.64 -17.77 14.50
CA ALA A 210 8.69 -17.05 15.77
C ALA A 210 7.28 -16.68 16.29
N ILE A 211 6.40 -16.20 15.42
CA ILE A 211 5.02 -15.87 15.78
C ILE A 211 4.24 -17.14 16.15
N PHE A 212 4.39 -18.21 15.37
CA PHE A 212 3.76 -19.49 15.67
C PHE A 212 4.22 -20.06 17.02
N ALA A 213 5.53 -20.05 17.30
CA ALA A 213 6.09 -20.56 18.55
C ALA A 213 5.55 -19.79 19.78
N ASP A 214 5.44 -18.46 19.70
CA ASP A 214 4.84 -17.67 20.79
C ASP A 214 3.35 -18.00 20.96
N ASN A 215 2.60 -18.10 19.87
CA ASN A 215 1.18 -18.48 19.93
C ASN A 215 0.97 -19.91 20.43
N TYR A 216 1.85 -20.85 20.09
CA TYR A 216 1.82 -22.21 20.61
C TYR A 216 2.04 -22.24 22.12
N ARG A 217 3.04 -21.50 22.63
CA ARG A 217 3.28 -21.34 24.07
C ARG A 217 2.06 -20.75 24.77
N ARG A 218 1.49 -19.67 24.24
CA ARG A 218 0.28 -19.01 24.78
C ARG A 218 -0.90 -19.97 24.85
N TRP A 219 -1.16 -20.67 23.74
CA TRP A 219 -2.23 -21.65 23.64
C TRP A 219 -2.10 -22.75 24.68
N HIS A 220 -0.89 -23.32 24.80
CA HIS A 220 -0.60 -24.38 25.78
C HIS A 220 -0.78 -23.91 27.23
N GLN A 221 -0.61 -22.61 27.50
CA GLN A 221 -0.76 -22.00 28.83
C GLN A 221 -2.16 -21.42 29.08
N GLY A 222 -3.08 -21.51 28.11
CA GLY A 222 -4.41 -20.87 28.21
C GLY A 222 -4.37 -19.34 28.15
N GLU A 223 -3.28 -18.75 27.65
CA GLU A 223 -3.14 -17.31 27.47
C GLU A 223 -3.82 -16.84 26.16
N PRO A 224 -4.26 -15.57 26.08
CA PRO A 224 -4.75 -15.00 24.83
C PRO A 224 -3.69 -15.07 23.71
N LEU A 225 -4.10 -15.59 22.55
CA LEU A 225 -3.25 -15.65 21.36
C LEU A 225 -3.07 -14.25 20.75
N GLN A 226 -1.91 -14.02 20.16
CA GLN A 226 -1.62 -12.84 19.35
C GLN A 226 -2.31 -12.92 18.00
N TYR A 227 -2.70 -11.75 17.48
CA TYR A 227 -3.17 -11.57 16.10
C TYR A 227 -4.39 -12.43 15.73
N GLN A 228 -5.27 -12.65 16.70
CA GLN A 228 -6.55 -13.31 16.47
C GLN A 228 -7.40 -12.53 15.46
N VAL A 229 -8.04 -13.26 14.55
CA VAL A 229 -8.92 -12.71 13.52
C VAL A 229 -10.34 -12.62 14.06
N ASP A 230 -10.96 -11.45 13.91
CA ASP A 230 -12.38 -11.28 14.21
C ASP A 230 -13.20 -11.64 12.95
N PHE A 231 -13.90 -12.78 12.99
CA PHE A 231 -14.71 -13.25 11.87
C PHE A 231 -15.79 -12.23 11.45
N GLY A 232 -16.33 -11.45 12.39
CA GLY A 232 -17.34 -10.43 12.11
C GLY A 232 -16.78 -9.19 11.44
N ARG A 233 -15.52 -8.84 11.71
CA ARG A 233 -14.81 -7.72 11.06
C ARG A 233 -14.15 -8.10 9.74
N GLY A 234 -13.83 -9.38 9.57
CA GLY A 234 -13.15 -9.91 8.38
C GLY A 234 -11.63 -9.73 8.39
N TYR A 235 -11.05 -9.30 9.51
CA TYR A 235 -9.61 -9.15 9.74
C TYR A 235 -9.29 -9.18 11.24
#